data_AF-A0A509LCU7-F1
#
_entry.id   AF-A0A509LCU7-F1
#
_cell.length_a   1.000
_cell.length_b   1.000
_cell.length_c   1.000
_cell.angle_alpha   90.00
_cell.angle_beta   90.00
_cell.angle_gamma   90.00
#
_symmetry.space_group_name_H-M   'P 1'
#
loop_
_entity.id
_entity.type
_entity.pdbx_description
1 polymer ?
#
loop_
_entity_poly.entity_id
_entity_poly.type
_entity_poly.pdbx_seq_one_letter_code
_entity_poly.pdbx_strand_id
1 'polypeptide(L)'
;MPAKTCLRKKYDELYAKGQTIINEFNPCGKDGCHFNFKLHCCGGCRHLGDNGCKVKALYCKLWLCSRAADYQKEAVIQLNKLLKEADKFNLLYIRGSKRTTLKRRLYASNK
;
A
#
# COMPACT_ATOMS: atom_id res chain seq x y z
N MET A 1 25.08 9.16 -7.34
CA MET A 1 24.09 8.61 -6.37
C MET A 1 22.63 9.14 -6.50
N PRO A 2 22.07 9.46 -7.70
CA PRO A 2 20.71 10.04 -7.81
C PRO A 2 19.54 9.03 -7.71
N ALA A 3 19.78 7.74 -7.98
CA ALA A 3 18.70 6.74 -8.07
C ALA A 3 17.99 6.44 -6.73
N LYS A 4 18.72 6.50 -5.60
CA LYS A 4 18.17 6.18 -4.26
C LYS A 4 17.13 7.22 -3.80
N THR A 5 17.38 8.49 -4.08
CA THR A 5 16.50 9.60 -3.69
C THR A 5 15.24 9.62 -4.55
N CYS A 6 15.36 9.25 -5.83
CA CYS A 6 14.24 9.10 -6.76
C CYS A 6 13.26 8.01 -6.31
N LEU A 7 13.76 6.81 -5.94
CA LEU A 7 12.90 5.71 -5.47
C LEU A 7 12.15 6.04 -4.18
N ARG A 8 12.77 6.78 -3.26
CA ARG A 8 12.12 7.25 -2.02
C ARG A 8 10.94 8.17 -2.32
N LYS A 9 11.16 9.17 -3.19
CA LYS A 9 10.12 10.11 -3.63
C LYS A 9 9.00 9.36 -4.33
N LYS A 10 9.33 8.42 -5.23
CA LYS A 10 8.33 7.64 -5.95
C LYS A 10 7.47 6.79 -5.04
N TYR A 11 8.08 6.17 -4.02
CA TYR A 11 7.34 5.43 -2.99
C TYR A 11 6.33 6.33 -2.26
N ASP A 12 6.77 7.51 -1.82
CA ASP A 12 5.89 8.44 -1.09
C ASP A 12 4.77 8.98 -1.98
N GLU A 13 5.08 9.31 -3.24
CA GLU A 13 4.11 9.77 -4.24
C GLU A 13 3.01 8.72 -4.47
N LEU A 14 3.40 7.46 -4.74
CA LEU A 14 2.45 6.37 -4.95
C LEU A 14 1.61 6.09 -3.70
N TYR A 15 2.23 6.16 -2.52
CA TYR A 15 1.52 5.99 -1.26
C TYR A 15 0.49 7.10 -1.04
N ALA A 16 0.87 8.36 -1.31
CA ALA A 16 -0.02 9.51 -1.18
C ALA A 16 -1.19 9.42 -2.17
N LYS A 17 -0.94 9.10 -3.45
CA LYS A 17 -1.98 8.88 -4.45
C LYS A 17 -2.96 7.78 -4.04
N GLY A 18 -2.44 6.65 -3.54
CA GLY A 18 -3.28 5.57 -3.02
C GLY A 18 -4.13 6.00 -1.83
N GLN A 19 -3.58 6.83 -0.93
CA GLN A 19 -4.34 7.39 0.19
C GLN A 19 -5.45 8.33 -0.30
N THR A 20 -5.20 9.18 -1.31
CA THR A 20 -6.22 10.05 -1.90
C THR A 20 -7.39 9.24 -2.44
N ILE A 21 -7.12 8.19 -3.22
CA ILE A 21 -8.17 7.31 -3.78
C ILE A 21 -8.96 6.64 -2.65
N ILE A 22 -8.28 6.12 -1.63
CA ILE A 22 -8.98 5.52 -0.47
C ILE A 22 -9.86 6.56 0.24
N ASN A 23 -9.41 7.79 0.39
CA ASN A 23 -10.19 8.83 1.06
C ASN A 23 -11.41 9.24 0.22
N GLU A 24 -11.25 9.34 -1.09
CA GLU A 24 -12.29 9.76 -2.04
C GLU A 24 -13.41 8.73 -2.15
N PHE A 25 -13.06 7.47 -2.43
CA PHE A 25 -14.04 6.40 -2.63
C PHE A 25 -14.49 5.76 -1.32
N ASN A 26 -13.71 5.96 -0.26
CA ASN A 26 -13.91 5.36 1.05
C ASN A 26 -14.32 3.88 1.00
N PRO A 27 -13.50 2.99 0.40
CA PRO A 27 -13.89 1.61 0.14
C PRO A 27 -14.09 0.75 1.39
N CYS A 28 -13.74 1.27 2.57
CA CYS A 28 -14.04 0.64 3.84
C CYS A 28 -15.27 1.24 4.57
N GLY A 29 -15.94 2.27 4.02
CA GLY A 29 -17.12 2.91 4.63
C GLY A 29 -16.80 3.99 5.69
N LYS A 30 -17.83 4.68 6.21
CA LYS A 30 -17.73 5.87 7.11
C LYS A 30 -16.86 5.65 8.36
N ASP A 31 -16.74 4.41 8.82
CA ASP A 31 -15.93 4.06 9.98
C ASP A 31 -14.45 3.82 9.64
N GLY A 32 -14.06 4.03 8.37
CA GLY A 32 -12.79 3.54 7.85
C GLY A 32 -12.73 2.02 7.96
N CYS A 33 -11.56 1.44 7.71
CA CYS A 33 -11.36 0.00 7.93
C CYS A 33 -11.38 -0.41 9.44
N HIS A 34 -12.18 0.26 10.29
CA HIS A 34 -12.45 -0.08 11.69
C HIS A 34 -13.37 -1.29 11.87
N PHE A 35 -14.07 -1.76 10.84
CA PHE A 35 -15.05 -2.83 10.92
C PHE A 35 -14.45 -4.21 11.25
N ASN A 36 -13.86 -4.46 12.43
CA ASN A 36 -13.35 -5.79 12.83
C ASN A 36 -12.45 -6.51 11.78
N PHE A 37 -11.97 -5.80 10.76
CA PHE A 37 -11.14 -6.32 9.67
C PHE A 37 -9.67 -6.47 10.10
N LYS A 38 -9.37 -6.15 11.37
CA LYS A 38 -8.14 -6.56 12.05
C LYS A 38 -7.88 -8.05 11.84
N LEU A 39 -8.93 -8.88 11.70
CA LEU A 39 -8.82 -10.32 11.47
C LEU A 39 -8.72 -10.75 10.00
N HIS A 40 -9.37 -10.06 9.05
CA HIS A 40 -9.44 -10.57 7.66
C HIS A 40 -8.35 -10.00 6.72
N CYS A 41 -8.11 -8.69 6.68
CA CYS A 41 -7.17 -8.10 5.72
C CYS A 41 -5.76 -7.94 6.30
N CYS A 42 -5.72 -7.47 7.56
CA CYS A 42 -4.48 -7.25 8.30
C CYS A 42 -4.25 -8.31 9.38
N GLY A 43 -5.06 -9.38 9.38
CA GLY A 43 -4.96 -10.52 10.30
C GLY A 43 -3.54 -11.06 10.39
N GLY A 44 -3.04 -11.18 11.63
CA GLY A 44 -1.70 -11.67 11.92
C GLY A 44 -0.55 -10.78 11.42
N CYS A 45 -0.83 -9.56 10.93
CA CYS A 45 0.23 -8.65 10.51
C CYS A 45 0.93 -8.05 11.74
N ARG A 46 2.22 -8.33 11.91
CA ARG A 46 3.06 -7.75 12.99
C ARG A 46 3.11 -6.21 13.02
N HIS A 47 2.70 -5.57 11.92
CA HIS A 47 2.67 -4.11 11.79
C HIS A 47 1.30 -3.52 12.09
N LEU A 48 0.27 -4.33 12.34
CA LEU A 48 -1.02 -3.86 12.81
C LEU A 48 -0.91 -3.48 14.29
N GLY A 49 -1.27 -2.25 14.61
CA GLY A 49 -1.40 -1.73 15.97
C GLY A 49 -2.83 -1.38 16.33
N ASP A 50 -2.99 -0.82 17.52
CA ASP A 50 -4.29 -0.41 18.04
C ASP A 50 -4.97 0.62 17.14
N ASN A 51 -4.18 1.57 16.63
CA ASN A 51 -4.59 2.65 15.74
C ASN A 51 -4.37 2.33 14.24
N GLY A 52 -4.28 1.06 13.87
CA GLY A 52 -4.08 0.63 12.48
C GLY A 52 -2.62 0.35 12.12
N CYS A 53 -2.27 0.43 10.83
CA CYS A 53 -0.95 0.00 10.34
C CYS A 53 0.17 0.95 10.82
N LYS A 54 1.10 0.44 11.63
CA LYS A 54 2.28 1.15 12.15
C LYS A 54 3.33 1.44 11.08
N VAL A 55 3.24 0.79 9.92
CA VAL A 55 4.19 0.98 8.82
C VAL A 55 3.44 1.44 7.58
N LYS A 56 3.97 2.47 6.91
CA LYS A 56 3.49 2.90 5.59
C LYS A 56 3.83 1.83 4.55
N ALA A 57 3.05 0.75 4.47
CA ALA A 57 3.25 -0.35 3.53
C ALA A 57 2.52 -0.06 2.21
N LEU A 58 3.29 0.27 1.17
CA LEU A 58 2.76 0.63 -0.15
C LEU A 58 1.90 -0.46 -0.77
N TYR A 59 2.35 -1.72 -0.76
CA TYR A 59 1.55 -2.82 -1.33
C TYR A 59 0.15 -2.88 -0.69
N CYS A 60 0.10 -2.84 0.64
CA CYS A 60 -1.16 -2.88 1.38
C CYS A 60 -2.01 -1.63 1.17
N LYS A 61 -1.39 -0.49 0.85
CA LYS A 61 -2.09 0.76 0.53
C LYS A 61 -2.76 0.70 -0.85
N LEU A 62 -2.17 -0.02 -1.80
CA LEU A 62 -2.65 -0.12 -3.18
C LEU A 62 -3.53 -1.35 -3.42
N TRP A 63 -3.83 -2.11 -2.37
CA TRP A 63 -4.60 -3.34 -2.45
C TRP A 63 -5.87 -3.23 -1.59
N LEU A 64 -7.00 -3.63 -2.17
CA LEU A 64 -8.28 -3.77 -1.48
C LEU A 64 -8.60 -5.24 -1.27
N CYS A 65 -9.24 -5.57 -0.15
CA CYS A 65 -9.78 -6.92 0.04
C CYS A 65 -10.95 -7.18 -0.90
N SER A 66 -11.24 -8.45 -1.17
CA SER A 66 -12.32 -8.88 -2.07
C SER A 66 -13.64 -8.17 -1.78
N ARG A 67 -14.03 -8.13 -0.50
CA ARG A 67 -15.27 -7.47 -0.09
C ARG A 67 -15.31 -5.98 -0.40
N ALA A 68 -14.23 -5.23 -0.12
CA ALA A 68 -14.15 -3.81 -0.47
C ALA A 68 -14.11 -3.61 -2.00
N ALA A 69 -13.50 -4.53 -2.72
CA ALA A 69 -13.43 -4.51 -4.17
C ALA A 69 -14.79 -4.73 -4.84
N ASP A 70 -15.66 -5.56 -4.25
CA ASP A 70 -16.99 -5.85 -4.78
C ASP A 70 -17.90 -4.61 -4.77
N TYR A 71 -17.77 -3.75 -3.75
CA TYR A 71 -18.59 -2.55 -3.60
C TYR A 71 -18.03 -1.30 -4.28
N GLN A 72 -16.72 -1.25 -4.55
CA GLN A 72 -16.04 -0.05 -5.05
C GLN A 72 -15.10 -0.37 -6.22
N LYS A 73 -15.69 -0.76 -7.35
CA LYS A 73 -14.96 -1.20 -8.55
C LYS A 73 -14.07 -0.10 -9.12
N GLU A 74 -14.50 1.15 -9.07
CA GLU A 74 -13.73 2.31 -9.52
C GLU A 74 -12.46 2.50 -8.69
N ALA A 75 -12.56 2.39 -7.37
CA ALA A 75 -11.41 2.46 -6.47
C ALA A 75 -10.39 1.36 -6.79
N VAL A 76 -10.86 0.13 -7.04
CA VAL A 76 -10.02 -1.01 -7.44
C VAL A 76 -9.28 -0.70 -8.74
N ILE A 77 -9.97 -0.19 -9.76
CA ILE A 77 -9.37 0.15 -11.05
C ILE A 77 -8.26 1.19 -10.86
N GLN A 78 -8.50 2.24 -10.09
CA GLN A 78 -7.51 3.29 -9.85
C GLN A 78 -6.32 2.81 -9.02
N LEU A 79 -6.56 2.05 -7.95
CA LEU A 79 -5.48 1.48 -7.13
C LEU A 79 -4.65 0.46 -7.92
N ASN A 80 -5.27 -0.33 -8.80
CA ASN A 80 -4.56 -1.26 -9.68
C ASN A 80 -3.64 -0.55 -10.69
N LYS A 81 -4.00 0.65 -11.16
CA LYS A 81 -3.09 1.47 -12.00
C LYS A 81 -1.83 1.83 -11.22
N LEU A 82 -1.98 2.28 -9.97
CA LEU A 82 -0.84 2.60 -9.10
C LEU A 82 -0.04 1.35 -8.73
N LEU A 83 -0.69 0.20 -8.54
CA LEU A 83 -0.04 -1.06 -8.24
C LEU A 83 0.86 -1.49 -9.40
N LYS A 84 0.36 -1.44 -10.64
CA LYS A 84 1.15 -1.68 -11.86
C LYS A 84 2.31 -0.68 -11.99
N GLU A 85 2.10 0.58 -11.63
CA GLU A 85 3.16 1.57 -11.62
C GLU A 85 4.24 1.26 -10.59
N ALA A 86 3.86 0.90 -9.35
CA ALA A 86 4.79 0.51 -8.29
C ALA A 86 5.60 -0.76 -8.65
N ASP A 87 4.99 -1.68 -9.39
CA ASP A 87 5.62 -2.92 -9.84
C ASP A 87 6.77 -2.67 -10.83
N LYS A 88 6.63 -1.69 -11.74
CA LYS A 88 7.70 -1.26 -12.66
C LYS A 88 8.98 -0.84 -11.94
N PHE A 89 8.84 -0.33 -10.72
CA PHE A 89 9.97 0.07 -9.87
C PHE A 89 10.37 -1.02 -8.86
N ASN A 90 9.68 -2.16 -8.86
CA ASN A 90 9.82 -3.27 -7.91
C ASN A 90 9.72 -2.77 -6.45
N LEU A 91 8.71 -1.94 -6.21
CA LEU A 91 8.37 -1.35 -4.89
C LEU A 91 7.24 -2.10 -4.18
N LEU A 92 6.80 -3.23 -4.73
CA LEU A 92 5.75 -4.07 -4.17
C LEU A 92 6.36 -5.10 -3.24
N TYR A 93 6.40 -4.77 -1.95
CA TYR A 93 6.71 -5.75 -0.90
C TYR A 93 5.55 -5.85 0.08
N ILE A 94 4.91 -7.03 0.08
CA ILE A 94 3.73 -7.33 0.89
C ILE A 94 4.04 -7.10 2.36
N ARG A 95 3.19 -6.30 3.03
CA ARG A 95 3.32 -5.92 4.45
C ARG A 95 4.68 -5.29 4.80
N GLY A 96 5.46 -4.89 3.80
CA GLY A 96 6.79 -4.33 3.97
C GLY A 96 6.76 -2.86 4.33
N SER A 97 7.52 -2.46 5.36
CA SER A 97 7.77 -1.04 5.62
C SER A 97 8.53 -0.41 4.45
N LYS A 98 8.35 0.90 4.21
CA LYS A 98 9.15 1.67 3.25
C LYS A 98 10.65 1.37 3.34
N ARG A 99 11.21 1.37 4.55
CA ARG A 99 12.65 1.10 4.77
C ARG A 99 13.02 -0.31 4.28
N THR A 100 12.20 -1.31 4.60
CA THR A 100 12.44 -2.71 4.20
C THR A 100 12.31 -2.88 2.69
N THR A 101 11.26 -2.33 2.08
CA THR A 101 11.03 -2.38 0.64
C THR A 101 12.19 -1.76 -0.12
N LEU A 102 12.59 -0.54 0.25
CA LEU A 102 13.69 0.16 -0.40
C LEU A 102 15.03 -0.55 -0.21
N LYS A 103 15.30 -1.11 0.99
CA LYS A 103 16.50 -1.95 1.19
C LYS A 103 16.48 -3.11 0.21
N ARG A 104 15.41 -3.92 0.19
CA ARG A 104 15.30 -5.09 -0.69
C ARG A 104 15.51 -4.71 -2.16
N ARG A 105 14.86 -3.64 -2.62
CA ARG A 105 15.01 -3.13 -3.99
C ARG A 105 16.45 -2.71 -4.32
N LEU A 106 17.11 -2.02 -3.41
CA LEU A 106 18.48 -1.54 -3.61
C LEU A 106 19.51 -2.68 -3.55
N TYR A 107 19.31 -3.69 -2.70
CA TYR A 107 20.14 -4.89 -2.66
C TYR A 107 19.97 -5.75 -3.92
N ALA A 108 18.74 -5.88 -4.43
CA ALA A 108 18.47 -6.60 -5.68
C ALA A 108 19.08 -5.95 -6.94
N SER A 109 19.50 -4.68 -6.85
CA SER A 109 20.13 -3.95 -7.96
C SER A 109 21.65 -4.01 -7.98
N ASN A 110 22.28 -4.64 -6.97
CA ASN A 110 23.74 -4.80 -6.87
C ASN A 110 24.20 -6.25 -7.12
N LYS A 111 23.29 -7.11 -7.61
CA LYS A 111 23.60 -8.41 -8.20
C LYS A 111 23.44 -8.28 -9.71
#